data_AF-A0A5E4V9K3-F1
#
_entry.id   AF-A0A5E4V9K3-F1
#
_cell.length_a   1.000
_cell.length_b   1.000
_cell.length_c   1.000
_cell.angle_alpha   90.00
_cell.angle_beta   90.00
_cell.angle_gamma   90.00
#
_symmetry.space_group_name_H-M   'P 1'
#
loop_
_entity.id
_entity.type
_entity.pdbx_description
1 polymer ?
#
loop_
_entity_poly.entity_id
_entity_poly.type
_entity_poly.pdbx_seq_one_letter_code
_entity_poly.pdbx_strand_id
1 'polypeptide(L)'
;MSNLVEENYDLAVRITSRTDSGYAARKLATIHWVYCAAPHYLDSNGAIRKPIDLMRHRCVVYPAMTLNGAWGFQGEKDTQQVVVKTALESNSSLALREAALHGQGVACLPTYPVSSDIIQGALRIVLPEYRSAITHTLYAMYYRSPVETRECGSADLH
;
A
#
# COMPACT_ATOMS: atom_id res chain seq x y z
N MET A 1 -0.15 9.19 17.83
CA MET A 1 1.19 8.80 17.33
C MET A 1 1.70 7.71 18.24
N SER A 2 1.88 6.47 17.77
CA SER A 2 2.43 5.39 18.61
C SER A 2 3.96 5.50 18.64
N ASN A 3 4.48 5.81 19.82
CA ASN A 3 5.88 6.01 20.13
C ASN A 3 6.47 4.67 20.58
N LEU A 4 7.53 4.20 19.90
CA LEU A 4 8.23 2.94 20.25
C LEU A 4 8.74 2.90 21.70
N VAL A 5 8.83 4.07 22.33
CA VAL A 5 9.35 4.29 23.68
C VAL A 5 8.36 3.90 24.79
N GLU A 6 7.05 3.86 24.53
CA GLU A 6 6.05 3.71 25.60
C GLU A 6 5.69 2.24 25.93
N GLU A 7 6.05 1.26 25.09
CA GLU A 7 5.54 -0.12 25.22
C GLU A 7 6.60 -1.25 25.18
N ASN A 8 7.91 -0.98 25.37
CA ASN A 8 8.97 -2.01 25.36
C ASN A 8 9.01 -2.89 24.08
N TYR A 9 8.77 -2.32 22.89
CA TYR A 9 8.92 -3.06 21.64
C TYR A 9 10.35 -2.94 21.08
N ASP A 10 11.02 -4.09 20.90
CA ASP A 10 12.34 -4.15 20.23
C ASP A 10 12.25 -3.91 18.72
N LEU A 11 11.09 -4.19 18.13
CA LEU A 11 10.86 -4.14 16.68
C LEU A 11 9.40 -3.78 16.35
N ALA A 12 9.19 -2.77 15.52
CA ALA A 12 7.91 -2.50 14.87
C ALA A 12 8.00 -2.75 13.37
N VAL A 13 6.99 -3.42 12.81
CA VAL A 13 6.83 -3.59 11.36
C VAL A 13 5.82 -2.56 10.86
N ARG A 14 6.23 -1.67 9.94
CA ARG A 14 5.38 -0.59 9.42
C ARG A 14 5.39 -0.51 7.90
N ILE A 15 4.21 -0.30 7.31
CA ILE A 15 4.04 0.06 5.91
C ILE A 15 3.90 1.57 5.81
N THR A 16 4.79 2.22 5.06
CA THR A 16 4.76 3.68 4.88
C THR A 16 5.32 4.10 3.53
N SER A 17 4.85 5.22 3.00
CA SER A 17 5.41 5.90 1.83
C SER A 17 6.54 6.85 2.20
N ARG A 18 6.74 7.16 3.49
CA ARG A 18 7.79 8.04 4.02
C ARG A 18 8.40 7.51 5.32
N THR A 19 9.72 7.59 5.46
CA THR A 19 10.42 7.28 6.71
C THR A 19 10.87 8.57 7.39
N ASP A 20 9.94 9.28 8.02
CA ASP A 20 10.30 10.39 8.90
C ASP A 20 10.36 9.84 10.33
N SER A 21 11.55 9.48 10.84
CA SER A 21 11.83 9.47 12.28
C SER A 21 13.20 8.86 12.59
N GLY A 22 13.86 9.39 13.63
CA GLY A 22 15.20 9.02 14.12
C GLY A 22 15.34 7.61 14.70
N TYR A 23 14.70 6.62 14.10
CA TYR A 23 14.88 5.19 14.38
C TYR A 23 15.72 4.54 13.27
N ALA A 24 16.46 3.48 13.61
CA ALA A 24 17.06 2.64 12.57
C ALA A 24 15.93 1.88 11.86
N ALA A 25 15.87 1.98 10.54
CA ALA A 25 14.86 1.33 9.71
C ALA A 25 15.53 0.43 8.67
N ARG A 26 15.14 -0.84 8.62
CA ARG A 26 15.54 -1.80 7.58
C ARG A 26 14.37 -2.05 6.63
N LYS A 27 14.58 -1.79 5.33
CA LYS A 27 13.61 -2.15 4.29
C LYS A 27 13.44 -3.67 4.27
N LEU A 28 12.19 -4.13 4.38
CA LEU A 28 11.81 -5.55 4.28
C LEU A 28 11.28 -5.87 2.88
N ALA A 29 10.33 -5.08 2.39
CA ALA A 29 9.70 -5.32 1.08
C ALA A 29 9.08 -4.05 0.49
N THR A 30 9.01 -3.96 -0.83
CA THR A 30 8.15 -2.98 -1.51
C THR A 30 6.72 -3.50 -1.53
N ILE A 31 5.73 -2.64 -1.21
CA ILE A 31 4.32 -2.98 -1.34
C ILE A 31 3.85 -2.59 -2.74
N HIS A 32 3.43 -3.59 -3.52
CA HIS A 32 2.81 -3.38 -4.83
C HIS A 32 1.30 -3.25 -4.69
N TRP A 33 0.72 -2.32 -5.44
CA TRP A 33 -0.70 -2.01 -5.47
C TRP A 33 -1.27 -2.32 -6.85
N VAL A 34 -2.54 -2.74 -6.90
CA VAL A 34 -3.25 -3.05 -8.13
C VAL A 34 -4.63 -2.39 -8.12
N TYR A 35 -5.08 -1.98 -9.30
CA TYR A 35 -6.50 -1.68 -9.52
C TYR A 35 -7.20 -2.97 -9.91
N CYS A 36 -8.28 -3.31 -9.22
CA CYS A 36 -9.01 -4.55 -9.49
C CYS A 36 -10.50 -4.40 -9.20
N ALA A 37 -11.30 -5.28 -9.79
CA ALA A 37 -12.72 -5.39 -9.50
C ALA A 37 -13.19 -6.83 -9.76
N ALA A 38 -14.30 -7.23 -9.17
CA ALA A 38 -14.90 -8.53 -9.48
C ALA A 38 -15.40 -8.57 -10.94
N PRO A 39 -15.31 -9.73 -11.62
CA PRO A 39 -15.76 -9.87 -13.00
C PRO A 39 -17.20 -9.38 -13.24
N HIS A 40 -18.15 -9.77 -12.40
CA HIS A 40 -19.56 -9.39 -12.54
C HIS A 40 -19.81 -7.89 -12.43
N TYR A 41 -19.00 -7.17 -11.64
CA TYR A 41 -19.06 -5.71 -11.60
C TYR A 41 -18.65 -5.12 -12.95
N LEU A 42 -17.53 -5.58 -13.52
CA LEU A 42 -17.00 -5.09 -14.79
C LEU A 42 -17.95 -5.40 -15.95
N ASP A 43 -18.59 -6.57 -15.93
CA ASP A 43 -19.52 -6.99 -16.97
C ASP A 43 -20.80 -6.15 -16.96
N SER A 44 -21.18 -5.61 -15.79
CA SER A 44 -22.40 -4.81 -15.62
C SER A 44 -22.18 -3.28 -15.70
N ASN A 45 -20.93 -2.79 -15.62
CA ASN A 45 -20.64 -1.36 -15.40
C ASN A 45 -19.86 -0.68 -16.54
N GLY A 46 -19.86 -1.23 -17.75
CA GLY A 46 -19.15 -0.62 -18.89
C GLY A 46 -17.62 -0.80 -18.81
N ALA A 47 -16.96 -0.63 -19.95
CA ALA A 47 -15.54 -0.94 -20.08
C ALA A 47 -14.64 0.18 -19.52
N ILE A 48 -13.62 -0.21 -18.75
CA ILE A 48 -12.54 0.66 -18.28
C ILE A 48 -11.33 0.43 -19.19
N ARG A 49 -11.08 1.37 -20.11
CA ARG A 49 -9.99 1.27 -21.11
C ARG A 49 -8.84 2.23 -20.82
N LYS A 50 -9.09 3.28 -20.04
CA LYS A 50 -8.12 4.28 -19.63
C LYS A 50 -8.45 4.82 -18.24
N PRO A 51 -7.49 5.40 -17.51
CA PRO A 51 -7.71 5.91 -16.16
C PRO A 51 -8.95 6.79 -16.01
N ILE A 52 -9.18 7.72 -16.95
CA ILE A 52 -10.30 8.69 -16.88
C ILE A 52 -11.69 8.01 -16.89
N ASP A 53 -11.80 6.77 -17.39
CA ASP A 53 -13.08 6.06 -17.40
C ASP A 53 -13.57 5.81 -15.95
N LEU A 54 -12.66 5.69 -14.98
CA LEU A 54 -12.96 5.48 -13.56
C LEU A 54 -13.81 6.58 -12.92
N MET A 55 -13.86 7.78 -13.52
CA MET A 55 -14.79 8.84 -13.08
C MET A 55 -16.25 8.40 -13.11
N ARG A 56 -16.59 7.40 -13.94
CA ARG A 56 -17.95 6.86 -14.10
C ARG A 56 -18.22 5.62 -13.24
N HIS A 57 -17.20 5.09 -12.58
CA HIS A 57 -17.28 3.86 -11.81
C HIS A 57 -17.34 4.15 -10.30
N ARG A 58 -18.02 3.28 -9.56
CA ARG A 58 -17.90 3.22 -8.12
C ARG A 58 -16.47 2.81 -7.76
N CYS A 59 -15.87 3.54 -6.83
CA CYS A 59 -14.52 3.26 -6.34
C CYS A 59 -14.54 2.94 -4.84
N VAL A 60 -13.85 1.85 -4.49
CA VAL A 60 -13.65 1.35 -3.14
C VAL A 60 -12.24 1.78 -2.72
N VAL A 61 -12.18 2.75 -1.82
CA VAL A 61 -11.00 3.60 -1.61
C VAL A 61 -10.24 3.22 -0.34
N TYR A 62 -8.94 2.99 -0.50
CA TYR A 62 -7.98 2.99 0.59
C TYR A 62 -7.41 4.42 0.74
N PRO A 63 -7.63 5.14 1.85
CA PRO A 63 -7.29 6.57 1.97
C PRO A 63 -5.83 6.90 1.63
N ALA A 64 -4.87 6.06 2.03
CA ALA A 64 -3.45 6.30 1.75
C ALA A 64 -3.08 6.23 0.26
N MET A 65 -3.99 5.73 -0.59
CA MET A 65 -3.82 5.65 -2.04
C MET A 65 -4.56 6.76 -2.79
N THR A 66 -5.24 7.66 -2.06
CA THR A 66 -6.07 8.70 -2.63
C THR A 66 -5.60 10.06 -2.14
N LEU A 67 -5.06 10.87 -3.04
CA LEU A 67 -4.64 12.23 -2.74
C LEU A 67 -5.66 13.21 -3.33
N ASN A 68 -6.25 14.07 -2.52
CA ASN A 68 -7.28 15.04 -2.95
C ASN A 68 -8.43 14.39 -3.74
N GLY A 69 -8.85 13.18 -3.34
CA GLY A 69 -9.91 12.43 -4.03
C GLY A 69 -9.48 11.79 -5.36
N ALA A 70 -8.19 11.83 -5.71
CA ALA A 70 -7.68 11.27 -6.95
C ALA A 70 -6.76 10.06 -6.75
N TRP A 71 -6.83 9.12 -7.70
CA TRP A 71 -5.85 8.05 -7.87
C TRP A 71 -4.82 8.44 -8.92
N GLY A 72 -3.56 8.08 -8.65
CA GLY A 72 -2.44 8.30 -9.55
C GLY A 72 -2.06 7.05 -10.33
N PHE A 73 -2.00 7.16 -11.65
CA PHE A 73 -1.68 6.09 -12.58
C PHE A 73 -0.35 6.39 -13.26
N GLN A 74 0.64 5.53 -13.04
CA GLN A 74 1.95 5.60 -13.68
C GLN A 74 1.99 4.59 -14.83
N GLY A 75 1.90 5.10 -16.06
CA GLY A 75 2.15 4.34 -17.28
C GLY A 75 3.62 4.41 -17.69
N GLU A 76 3.95 3.76 -18.81
CA GLU A 76 5.31 3.78 -19.38
C GLU A 76 5.71 5.16 -19.92
N LYS A 77 4.74 5.91 -20.48
CA LYS A 77 4.98 7.19 -21.16
C LYS A 77 4.45 8.40 -20.40
N ASP A 78 3.50 8.17 -19.49
CA ASP A 78 2.74 9.24 -18.85
C ASP A 78 2.34 8.89 -17.41
N THR A 79 2.07 9.93 -16.64
CA THR A 79 1.47 9.83 -15.31
C THR A 79 0.16 10.60 -15.33
N GLN A 80 -0.92 9.95 -14.90
CA GLN A 80 -2.26 10.55 -14.87
C GLN A 80 -2.79 10.60 -13.43
N GLN A 81 -3.57 11.62 -13.12
CA GLN A 81 -4.32 11.73 -11.87
C GLN A 81 -5.80 11.80 -12.22
N VAL A 82 -6.61 10.93 -11.62
CA VAL A 82 -8.03 10.84 -11.92
C VAL A 82 -8.82 10.92 -10.63
N VAL A 83 -9.70 11.91 -10.53
CA VAL A 83 -10.67 12.02 -9.43
C VAL A 83 -11.63 10.84 -9.53
N VAL A 84 -11.77 10.10 -8.43
CA VAL A 84 -12.61 8.91 -8.38
C VAL A 84 -13.90 9.16 -7.63
N LYS A 85 -14.97 8.47 -8.02
CA LYS A 85 -16.24 8.49 -7.30
C LYS A 85 -16.19 7.49 -6.14
N THR A 86 -15.78 7.96 -4.96
CA THR A 86 -15.75 7.16 -3.74
C THR A 86 -17.16 6.67 -3.38
N ALA A 87 -17.35 5.35 -3.41
CA ALA A 87 -18.59 4.69 -2.98
C ALA A 87 -18.45 4.01 -1.61
N LEU A 88 -17.23 3.62 -1.27
CA LEU A 88 -16.85 3.07 0.03
C LEU A 88 -15.42 3.48 0.32
N GLU A 89 -15.12 3.80 1.58
CA GLU A 89 -13.77 4.15 2.03
C GLU A 89 -13.44 3.39 3.32
N SER A 90 -12.23 2.82 3.42
CA SER A 90 -11.74 2.18 4.63
C SER A 90 -10.22 2.10 4.65
N ASN A 91 -9.63 2.12 5.84
CA ASN A 91 -8.21 1.86 6.04
C ASN A 91 -7.87 0.36 6.21
N SER A 92 -8.86 -0.54 6.08
CA SER A 92 -8.67 -1.99 6.12
C SER A 92 -8.65 -2.56 4.71
N SER A 93 -7.48 -3.03 4.26
CA SER A 93 -7.34 -3.69 2.95
C SER A 93 -8.19 -4.96 2.85
N LEU A 94 -8.40 -5.68 3.96
CA LEU A 94 -9.25 -6.87 4.01
C LEU A 94 -10.73 -6.53 3.84
N ALA A 95 -11.22 -5.47 4.50
CA ALA A 95 -12.61 -5.05 4.35
C ALA A 95 -12.91 -4.57 2.92
N LEU A 96 -11.99 -3.81 2.32
CA LEU A 96 -12.13 -3.35 0.95
C LEU A 96 -12.01 -4.48 -0.08
N ARG A 97 -11.18 -5.50 0.19
CA ARG A 97 -11.12 -6.73 -0.60
C ARG A 97 -12.48 -7.42 -0.64
N GLU A 98 -13.13 -7.64 0.50
CA GLU A 98 -14.47 -8.24 0.56
C GLU A 98 -15.48 -7.40 -0.24
N ALA A 99 -15.46 -6.08 -0.08
CA ALA A 99 -16.32 -5.19 -0.85
C ALA A 99 -16.08 -5.31 -2.37
N ALA A 100 -14.83 -5.40 -2.82
CA ALA A 100 -14.49 -5.59 -4.22
C ALA A 100 -14.98 -6.94 -4.76
N LEU A 101 -14.79 -8.02 -3.99
CA LEU A 101 -15.29 -9.37 -4.30
C LEU A 101 -16.81 -9.40 -4.43
N HIS A 102 -17.53 -8.62 -3.63
CA HIS A 102 -18.98 -8.46 -3.71
C HIS A 102 -19.43 -7.40 -4.73
N GLY A 103 -18.55 -6.93 -5.60
CA GLY A 103 -18.88 -6.03 -6.72
C GLY A 103 -19.26 -4.61 -6.30
N GLN A 104 -18.74 -4.10 -5.19
CA GLN A 104 -19.04 -2.73 -4.74
C GLN A 104 -18.30 -1.64 -5.51
N GLY A 105 -17.37 -2.01 -6.40
CA GLY A 105 -16.64 -1.06 -7.24
C GLY A 105 -15.28 -1.57 -7.69
N VAL A 106 -14.54 -0.68 -8.34
CA VAL A 106 -13.10 -0.84 -8.57
C VAL A 106 -12.36 -0.47 -7.28
N ALA A 107 -11.36 -1.26 -6.89
CA ALA A 107 -10.55 -1.00 -5.71
C ALA A 107 -9.07 -0.84 -6.09
N CYS A 108 -8.35 0.03 -5.37
CA CYS A 108 -6.89 0.07 -5.38
C CYS A 108 -6.38 -0.60 -4.10
N LEU A 109 -5.87 -1.83 -4.22
CA LEU A 109 -5.52 -2.68 -3.08
C LEU A 109 -4.06 -3.12 -3.16
N PRO A 110 -3.39 -3.35 -2.01
CA PRO A 110 -2.09 -3.98 -2.03
C PRO A 110 -2.24 -5.39 -2.58
N THR A 111 -1.17 -5.96 -3.13
CA THR A 111 -1.20 -7.30 -3.76
C THR A 111 -1.38 -8.43 -2.76
N TYR A 112 -0.76 -8.35 -1.57
CA TYR A 112 -0.70 -9.45 -0.62
C TYR A 112 -2.05 -10.07 -0.18
N PRO A 113 -3.17 -9.32 0.01
CA PRO A 113 -4.45 -9.92 0.36
C PRO A 113 -5.27 -10.36 -0.86
N VAL A 114 -4.96 -9.89 -2.08
CA VAL A 114 -5.79 -10.10 -3.28
C VAL A 114 -5.15 -11.01 -4.32
N SER A 115 -3.89 -11.41 -4.15
CA SER A 115 -3.18 -12.27 -5.12
C SER A 115 -3.93 -13.57 -5.40
N SER A 116 -4.46 -14.24 -4.38
CA SER A 116 -5.23 -15.49 -4.57
C SER A 116 -6.50 -15.26 -5.37
N ASP A 117 -7.22 -14.17 -5.12
CA ASP A 117 -8.47 -13.86 -5.83
C ASP A 117 -8.22 -13.53 -7.29
N ILE A 118 -7.10 -12.87 -7.58
CA ILE A 118 -6.69 -12.58 -8.94
C ILE A 118 -6.32 -13.86 -9.68
N ILE A 119 -5.55 -14.75 -9.04
CA ILE A 119 -5.15 -16.04 -9.62
C ILE A 119 -6.37 -16.92 -9.88
N GLN A 120 -7.34 -16.93 -8.97
CA GLN A 120 -8.58 -17.70 -9.09
C GLN A 120 -9.64 -17.03 -9.99
N GLY A 121 -9.39 -15.81 -10.46
CA GLY A 121 -10.33 -15.05 -11.30
C GLY A 121 -11.52 -14.44 -10.56
N ALA A 122 -11.54 -14.50 -9.22
CA ALA A 122 -12.55 -13.82 -8.39
C ALA A 122 -12.39 -12.28 -8.42
N LEU A 123 -11.17 -11.80 -8.65
CA LEU A 123 -10.88 -10.41 -8.99
C LEU A 123 -10.12 -10.35 -10.32
N ARG A 124 -10.38 -9.31 -11.11
CA ARG A 124 -9.68 -9.03 -12.36
C ARG A 124 -8.92 -7.72 -12.24
N ILE A 125 -7.65 -7.73 -12.64
CA ILE A 125 -6.84 -6.52 -12.72
C ILE A 125 -7.46 -5.60 -13.77
N VAL A 126 -7.61 -4.33 -13.40
CA VAL A 126 -8.10 -3.24 -14.24
C VAL A 126 -6.88 -2.39 -14.62
N LEU A 127 -6.79 -1.97 -15.88
CA LEU A 127 -5.69 -1.11 -16.36
C LEU A 127 -4.29 -1.70 -16.04
N PRO A 128 -3.99 -2.96 -16.43
CA PRO A 128 -2.74 -3.65 -16.07
C PRO A 128 -1.45 -2.95 -16.55
N GLU A 129 -1.56 -2.08 -17.54
CA GLU A 129 -0.50 -1.23 -18.08
C GLU A 129 -0.12 -0.06 -17.17
N TYR A 130 -0.94 0.24 -16.15
CA TYR A 130 -0.67 1.30 -15.19
C TYR A 130 -0.29 0.74 -13.81
N ARG A 131 0.73 1.32 -13.19
CA ARG A 131 1.05 1.12 -11.77
C ARG A 131 0.43 2.25 -10.94
N SER A 132 0.28 2.03 -9.64
CA SER A 132 -0.01 3.16 -8.74
C SER A 132 1.18 4.12 -8.69
N ALA A 133 0.90 5.42 -8.79
CA ALA A 133 1.91 6.47 -8.60
C ALA A 133 2.36 6.60 -7.13
N ILE A 134 1.52 6.19 -6.18
CA ILE A 134 1.87 6.12 -4.76
C ILE A 134 2.46 4.74 -4.47
N THR A 135 3.66 4.72 -3.88
CA THR A 135 4.34 3.49 -3.45
C THR A 135 4.49 3.46 -1.94
N HIS A 136 4.40 2.26 -1.38
CA HIS A 136 4.60 2.02 0.05
C HIS A 136 5.70 0.98 0.23
N THR A 137 6.44 1.07 1.33
CA THR A 137 7.48 0.10 1.70
C THR A 137 7.23 -0.42 3.11
N LEU A 138 7.40 -1.73 3.28
CA LEU A 138 7.41 -2.41 4.56
C LEU A 138 8.80 -2.25 5.19
N TYR A 139 8.85 -1.68 6.38
CA TYR A 139 10.06 -1.49 7.18
C TYR A 139 9.99 -2.24 8.50
N ALA A 140 11.13 -2.75 8.92
CA ALA A 140 11.44 -3.10 10.29
C ALA A 140 12.07 -1.87 10.97
N MET A 141 11.41 -1.31 11.96
CA MET A 141 11.88 -0.16 12.75
C MET A 141 12.26 -0.63 14.14
N TYR A 142 13.46 -0.29 14.60
CA TYR A 142 13.98 -0.73 15.90
C TYR A 142 14.85 0.34 16.55
N TYR A 143 15.02 0.23 17.87
CA TYR A 143 15.94 1.10 18.61
C TYR A 143 17.38 0.64 18.36
N ARG A 144 18.27 1.56 18.00
CA ARG A 144 19.70 1.27 17.92
C ARG A 144 20.28 1.44 19.31
N SER A 145 20.49 0.35 20.05
CA SER A 145 21.30 0.44 21.26
C SER A 145 22.72 0.89 20.86
N PRO A 146 23.30 1.92 21.50
CA PRO A 146 24.71 2.22 21.31
C PRO A 146 25.51 1.00 21.78
N VAL A 147 26.29 0.42 20.88
CA VAL A 147 27.29 -0.57 21.31
C VAL A 147 28.33 0.21 22.10
N GLU A 148 28.35 0.07 23.42
CA GLU A 148 29.52 0.45 24.21
C GLU A 148 30.67 -0.46 23.78
N THR A 149 31.52 0.05 22.89
CA THR A 149 32.83 -0.54 22.64
C THR A 149 33.61 -0.41 23.95
N ARG A 150 33.57 -1.44 24.79
CA ARG A 150 34.49 -1.55 25.93
C ARG A 150 35.88 -1.65 25.34
N GLU A 151 36.64 -0.55 25.41
CA GLU A 151 38.08 -0.61 25.23
C GLU A 151 38.60 -1.64 26.23
N CYS A 152 39.21 -2.70 25.69
CA CYS A 152 39.91 -3.68 26.50
C CYS A 152 41.14 -2.94 27.05
N GLY A 153 41.04 -2.44 28.28
CA GLY A 153 42.13 -1.76 28.95
C GLY A 153 43.36 -2.66 28.96
N SER A 154 44.39 -2.25 28.23
CA SER A 154 45.72 -2.83 28.32
C SER A 154 46.24 -2.60 29.72
N ALA A 155 46.12 -3.62 30.57
CA ALA A 155 46.99 -3.78 31.71
C ALA A 155 48.38 -4.15 31.16
N ASP A 156 49.39 -3.31 31.40
CA ASP A 156 50.81 -3.64 31.51
C ASP A 156 51.53 -2.36 32.01
N LEU A 157 51.90 -2.25 33.30
CA LEU A 157 53.13 -2.75 33.95
C LEU A 157 54.43 -2.05 33.51
N HIS A 158 54.70 -0.84 34.04
CA HIS A 158 55.91 -0.48 34.82
C HIS A 158 55.85 0.97 35.31
#